data_AF-A0A9E5WR27-F1
#
_entry.id   AF-A0A9E5WR27-F1
#
_cell.length_a   1.000
_cell.length_b   1.000
_cell.length_c   1.000
_cell.angle_alpha   90.00
_cell.angle_beta   90.00
_cell.angle_gamma   90.00
#
_symmetry.space_group_name_H-M   'P 1'
#
loop_
_entity.id
_entity.type
_entity.pdbx_description
1 polymer ?
#
loop_
_entity_poly.entity_id
_entity_poly.type
_entity_poly.pdbx_seq_one_letter_code
_entity_poly.pdbx_strand_id
1 'polypeptide(L)'
;MDRTAFRNVIRVYWRQRCQSALRAAFWGLLAGAVAGIGAGLWRLLAEPSFPINAAVALLAAGPLVGALVGLLWPHDWLRAARAIDISYNLKDRTVTALEFVNRRDGSLWHWLQLRDATEHLQRVEPAQVVPLCMPRWWPAALAALTLAIALLIWPATSNVQARPQGPLPGIVAVAEDIQRDLERLDELAEQEKSEEL
;
A
#
# COMPACT_ATOMS: atom_id res chain seq x y z
N MET A 1 -19.66 -22.38 33.36
CA MET A 1 -18.36 -22.19 32.67
C MET A 1 -17.95 -20.74 32.83
N ASP A 2 -16.79 -20.51 33.44
CA ASP A 2 -16.27 -19.17 33.74
C ASP A 2 -15.77 -18.51 32.43
N ARG A 3 -16.59 -17.64 31.84
CA ARG A 3 -16.32 -17.00 30.53
C ARG A 3 -15.07 -16.10 30.55
N THR A 4 -14.60 -15.75 31.73
CA THR A 4 -13.46 -14.85 31.97
C THR A 4 -12.12 -15.50 31.66
N ALA A 5 -11.93 -16.79 31.97
CA ALA A 5 -10.67 -17.51 31.74
C ALA A 5 -10.36 -17.67 30.24
N PHE A 6 -11.35 -18.10 29.45
CA PHE A 6 -11.19 -18.24 28.00
C PHE A 6 -11.07 -16.91 27.25
N ARG A 7 -11.53 -15.80 27.85
CA ARG A 7 -11.33 -14.46 27.28
C ARG A 7 -9.85 -14.11 27.15
N ASN A 8 -8.99 -14.57 28.06
CA ASN A 8 -7.55 -14.33 27.98
C ASN A 8 -6.91 -15.09 26.80
N VAL A 9 -7.32 -16.34 26.56
CA VAL A 9 -6.88 -17.13 25.41
C VAL A 9 -7.30 -16.46 24.10
N ILE A 10 -8.55 -15.98 24.01
CA ILE A 10 -9.05 -15.21 22.86
C ILE A 10 -8.22 -13.94 22.64
N ARG A 11 -7.86 -13.21 23.70
CA ARG A 11 -7.00 -12.02 23.59
C ARG A 11 -5.60 -12.37 23.08
N VAL A 12 -4.98 -13.45 23.56
CA VAL A 12 -3.69 -13.93 23.04
C VAL A 12 -3.80 -14.26 21.56
N TYR A 13 -4.85 -14.98 21.17
CA TYR A 13 -5.13 -15.32 19.77
C TYR A 13 -5.22 -14.07 18.87
N TRP A 14 -6.02 -13.07 19.27
CA TRP A 14 -6.14 -11.82 18.50
C TRP A 14 -4.82 -11.07 18.42
N ARG A 15 -4.00 -11.08 19.46
CA ARG A 15 -2.68 -10.43 19.44
C ARG A 15 -1.70 -11.15 18.51
N GLN A 16 -1.69 -12.49 18.49
CA GLN A 16 -0.92 -13.26 17.51
C GLN A 16 -1.38 -12.99 16.08
N ARG A 17 -2.69 -12.91 15.85
CA ARG A 17 -3.27 -12.60 14.54
C ARG A 17 -2.91 -11.18 14.10
N CYS A 18 -3.00 -10.18 14.98
CA CYS A 18 -2.55 -8.82 14.69
C CYS A 18 -1.06 -8.78 14.37
N GLN A 19 -0.21 -9.49 15.11
CA GLN A 19 1.22 -9.55 14.83
C GLN A 19 1.53 -10.22 13.48
N SER A 20 0.81 -11.29 13.13
CA SER A 20 0.88 -11.94 11.82
C SER A 20 0.44 -11.00 10.70
N ALA A 21 -0.68 -10.29 10.89
CA ALA A 21 -1.19 -9.31 9.94
C ALA A 21 -0.22 -8.15 9.74
N LEU A 22 0.39 -7.62 10.82
CA LEU A 22 1.43 -6.59 10.73
C LEU A 22 2.66 -7.08 9.97
N ARG A 23 3.06 -8.34 10.17
CA ARG A 23 4.21 -8.93 9.47
C ARG A 23 3.91 -9.16 7.98
N ALA A 24 2.71 -9.60 7.65
CA ALA A 24 2.26 -9.75 6.26
C ALA A 24 2.07 -8.39 5.57
N ALA A 25 1.51 -7.40 6.26
CA ALA A 25 1.40 -6.02 5.80
C ALA A 25 2.78 -5.41 5.52
N PHE A 26 3.78 -5.69 6.36
CA PHE A 26 5.17 -5.28 6.12
C PHE A 26 5.72 -5.89 4.82
N TRP A 27 5.53 -7.19 4.59
CA TRP A 27 5.96 -7.83 3.33
C TRP A 27 5.19 -7.29 2.12
N GLY A 28 3.89 -7.04 2.25
CA GLY A 28 3.08 -6.41 1.22
C GLY A 28 3.50 -4.98 0.91
N LEU A 29 3.85 -4.20 1.93
CA LEU A 29 4.42 -2.86 1.79
C LEU A 29 5.76 -2.91 1.05
N LEU A 30 6.64 -3.83 1.42
CA LEU A 30 7.95 -3.96 0.80
C LEU A 30 7.84 -4.37 -0.67
N ALA A 31 6.98 -5.34 -0.98
CA ALA A 31 6.69 -5.73 -2.36
C ALA A 31 6.08 -4.57 -3.17
N GLY A 32 5.13 -3.83 -2.58
CA GLY A 32 4.53 -2.65 -3.19
C GLY A 32 5.52 -1.52 -3.43
N ALA A 33 6.43 -1.27 -2.49
CA ALA A 33 7.49 -0.26 -2.63
C ALA A 33 8.47 -0.64 -3.74
N VAL A 34 8.88 -1.91 -3.84
CA VAL A 34 9.76 -2.40 -4.92
C VAL A 34 9.07 -2.24 -6.28
N ALA A 35 7.78 -2.62 -6.38
CA ALA A 35 7.00 -2.44 -7.60
C ALA A 35 6.84 -0.95 -7.96
N GLY A 36 6.60 -0.08 -6.97
CA GLY A 36 6.49 1.36 -7.15
C GLY A 36 7.80 2.01 -7.61
N ILE A 37 8.95 1.58 -7.07
CA ILE A 37 10.27 2.01 -7.53
C ILE A 37 10.48 1.62 -8.99
N GLY A 38 10.16 0.37 -9.35
CA GLY A 38 10.25 -0.12 -10.74
C GLY A 38 9.36 0.68 -11.70
N ALA A 39 8.12 0.96 -11.31
CA ALA A 39 7.20 1.78 -12.10
C ALA A 39 7.68 3.24 -12.23
N GLY A 40 8.23 3.83 -11.16
CA GLY A 40 8.81 5.17 -11.18
C GLY A 40 10.03 5.26 -12.11
N LEU A 41 10.93 4.28 -12.05
CA LEU A 41 12.07 4.16 -12.98
C LEU A 41 11.60 4.00 -14.42
N TRP A 42 10.60 3.16 -14.67
CA TRP A 42 10.02 2.97 -16.00
C TRP A 42 9.40 4.27 -16.53
N ARG A 43 8.68 5.02 -15.69
CA ARG A 43 8.13 6.33 -16.06
C ARG A 43 9.22 7.33 -16.46
N LEU A 44 10.34 7.33 -15.74
CA LEU A 44 11.46 8.23 -16.03
C LEU A 44 12.21 7.86 -17.32
N LEU A 45 12.25 6.57 -17.69
CA LEU A 45 13.04 6.07 -18.82
C LEU A 45 12.25 5.89 -20.12
N ALA A 46 10.98 5.47 -20.06
CA ALA A 46 10.21 5.05 -21.23
C ALA A 46 9.05 5.99 -21.56
N GLU A 47 8.24 6.37 -20.56
CA GLU A 47 6.95 7.03 -20.83
C GLU A 47 6.52 7.98 -19.71
N PRO A 48 6.51 9.32 -19.96
CA PRO A 48 6.17 10.31 -18.94
C PRO A 48 4.70 10.33 -18.51
N SER A 49 3.81 9.76 -19.33
CA SER A 49 2.35 9.88 -19.20
C SER A 49 1.72 8.83 -18.24
N PHE A 50 2.44 8.41 -17.21
CA PHE A 50 1.88 7.49 -16.22
C PHE A 50 0.89 8.24 -15.29
N PRO A 51 -0.41 7.88 -15.29
CA PRO A 51 -1.40 8.59 -14.49
C PRO A 51 -1.13 8.40 -13.00
N ILE A 52 -1.11 9.51 -12.26
CA ILE A 52 -0.80 9.50 -10.82
C ILE A 52 -1.79 8.63 -10.01
N ASN A 53 -3.04 8.50 -10.46
CA ASN A 53 -4.04 7.65 -9.85
C ASN A 53 -3.64 6.17 -9.88
N ALA A 54 -3.04 5.70 -10.98
CA ALA A 54 -2.55 4.33 -11.08
C ALA A 54 -1.33 4.10 -10.17
N ALA A 55 -0.47 5.10 -10.02
CA ALA A 55 0.69 5.04 -9.13
C ALA A 55 0.26 4.93 -7.65
N VAL A 56 -0.70 5.76 -7.24
CA VAL A 56 -1.27 5.71 -5.88
C VAL A 56 -1.97 4.37 -5.64
N ALA A 57 -2.75 3.88 -6.60
CA ALA A 57 -3.42 2.59 -6.50
C ALA A 57 -2.42 1.43 -6.34
N LEU A 58 -1.33 1.42 -7.10
CA LEU A 58 -0.29 0.40 -7.02
C LEU A 58 0.42 0.39 -5.66
N LEU A 59 0.78 1.58 -5.16
CA LEU A 59 1.43 1.75 -3.85
C LEU A 59 0.51 1.34 -2.70
N ALA A 60 -0.79 1.64 -2.79
CA ALA A 60 -1.77 1.28 -1.77
C ALA A 60 -2.17 -0.21 -1.82
N ALA A 61 -2.22 -0.81 -3.02
CA ALA A 61 -2.64 -2.19 -3.19
C ALA A 61 -1.73 -3.19 -2.45
N GLY A 62 -0.41 -2.99 -2.49
CA GLY A 62 0.57 -3.87 -1.82
C GLY A 62 0.30 -4.09 -0.32
N PRO A 63 0.32 -3.03 0.52
CA PRO A 63 0.06 -3.17 1.95
C PRO A 63 -1.38 -3.60 2.24
N LEU A 64 -2.37 -3.18 1.45
CA LEU A 64 -3.76 -3.60 1.63
C LEU A 64 -3.94 -5.10 1.41
N VAL A 65 -3.41 -5.63 0.29
CA VAL A 65 -3.45 -7.06 -0.02
C VAL A 65 -2.63 -7.84 1.01
N GLY A 66 -1.44 -7.37 1.39
CA GLY A 66 -0.62 -8.01 2.42
C GLY A 66 -1.31 -8.08 3.78
N ALA A 67 -1.96 -6.99 4.20
CA ALA A 67 -2.75 -6.96 5.43
C ALA A 67 -3.97 -7.89 5.36
N LEU A 68 -4.68 -7.90 4.23
CA LEU A 68 -5.82 -8.77 4.00
C LEU A 68 -5.42 -10.25 4.05
N VAL A 69 -4.36 -10.64 3.35
CA VAL A 69 -3.81 -11.99 3.36
C VAL A 69 -3.37 -12.39 4.76
N GLY A 70 -2.68 -11.51 5.48
CA GLY A 70 -2.25 -11.77 6.86
C GLY A 70 -3.42 -11.90 7.84
N LEU A 71 -4.52 -11.17 7.61
CA LEU A 71 -5.72 -11.26 8.41
C LEU A 71 -6.53 -12.51 8.07
N LEU A 72 -6.61 -12.91 6.80
CA LEU A 72 -7.38 -14.08 6.34
C LEU A 72 -6.61 -15.40 6.50
N TRP A 73 -5.29 -15.36 6.71
CA TRP A 73 -4.49 -16.57 6.87
C TRP A 73 -4.99 -17.42 8.04
N PRO A 74 -5.18 -18.74 7.86
CA PRO A 74 -5.66 -19.61 8.93
C PRO A 74 -4.70 -19.55 10.11
N HIS A 75 -5.24 -19.23 11.29
CA HIS A 75 -4.50 -19.20 12.54
C HIS A 75 -5.10 -20.23 13.49
N ASP A 76 -4.24 -21.14 13.95
CA ASP A 76 -4.61 -22.27 14.80
C ASP A 76 -4.67 -21.85 16.28
N TRP A 77 -5.79 -22.15 16.94
CA TRP A 77 -5.99 -21.94 18.38
C TRP A 77 -5.00 -22.72 19.23
N LEU A 78 -4.53 -23.87 18.74
CA LEU A 78 -3.52 -24.69 19.42
C LEU A 78 -2.20 -23.94 19.57
N ARG A 79 -1.84 -23.07 18.61
CA ARG A 79 -0.64 -22.23 18.70
C ARG A 79 -0.76 -21.17 19.79
N ALA A 80 -1.95 -20.59 19.97
CA ALA A 80 -2.20 -19.63 21.05
C ALA A 80 -2.13 -20.32 22.42
N ALA A 81 -2.74 -21.50 22.56
CA ALA A 81 -2.66 -22.31 23.77
C ALA A 81 -1.21 -22.70 24.11
N ARG A 82 -0.47 -23.21 23.12
CA ARG A 82 0.94 -23.59 23.30
C ARG A 82 1.83 -22.41 23.68
N ALA A 83 1.58 -21.22 23.12
CA ALA A 83 2.33 -20.02 23.49
C ALA A 83 2.12 -19.65 24.97
N ILE A 84 0.88 -19.76 25.47
CA ILE A 84 0.57 -19.56 26.89
C ILE A 84 1.31 -20.60 27.74
N ASP A 85 1.27 -21.87 27.33
CA ASP A 85 1.92 -22.96 28.07
C ASP A 85 3.44 -22.79 28.16
N ILE A 86 4.09 -22.32 27.10
CA ILE A 86 5.53 -22.03 27.09
C ILE A 86 5.85 -20.82 27.97
N SER A 87 5.10 -19.71 27.85
CA SER A 87 5.38 -18.49 28.61
C SER A 87 5.19 -18.65 30.13
N TYR A 88 4.24 -19.50 30.55
CA TYR A 88 3.92 -19.72 31.96
C TYR A 88 4.35 -21.10 32.48
N ASN A 89 5.09 -21.88 31.68
CA ASN A 89 5.56 -23.22 32.00
C ASN A 89 4.45 -24.19 32.47
N LEU A 90 3.29 -24.13 31.83
CA LEU A 90 2.06 -24.83 32.24
C LEU A 90 1.98 -26.29 31.75
N LYS A 91 3.08 -26.87 31.21
CA LYS A 91 3.17 -28.29 30.81
C LYS A 91 1.96 -28.77 29.98
N ASP A 92 1.61 -28.06 28.92
CA ASP A 92 0.50 -28.36 28.00
C ASP A 92 -0.91 -28.37 28.61
N ARG A 93 -1.10 -27.83 29.83
CA ARG A 93 -2.42 -27.75 30.48
C ARG A 93 -3.41 -26.91 29.67
N THR A 94 -2.96 -25.82 29.04
CA THR A 94 -3.84 -24.96 28.23
C THR A 94 -4.24 -25.66 26.93
N VAL A 95 -3.29 -26.34 26.28
CA VAL A 95 -3.55 -27.17 25.10
C VAL A 95 -4.58 -28.26 25.42
N THR A 96 -4.36 -28.99 26.51
CA THR A 96 -5.25 -30.09 26.93
C THR A 96 -6.64 -29.56 27.29
N ALA A 97 -6.74 -28.42 27.98
CA ALA A 97 -8.00 -27.79 28.31
C ALA A 97 -8.79 -27.36 27.05
N LEU A 98 -8.10 -26.84 26.03
CA LEU A 98 -8.73 -26.48 24.75
C LEU A 98 -9.29 -27.71 24.03
N GLU A 99 -8.55 -28.82 24.05
CA GLU A 99 -8.98 -30.08 23.46
C GLU A 99 -10.20 -30.66 24.19
N PHE A 100 -10.23 -30.59 25.52
CA PHE A 100 -11.39 -31.01 26.32
C PHE A 100 -12.65 -30.18 26.02
N VAL A 101 -12.54 -28.86 25.91
CA VAL A 101 -13.68 -28.01 25.50
C VAL A 101 -14.24 -28.44 24.15
N ASN A 102 -13.38 -28.89 23.23
CA ASN A 102 -13.80 -29.33 21.91
C ASN A 102 -14.45 -30.72 21.91
N ARG A 103 -13.98 -31.65 22.77
CA ARG A 103 -14.48 -33.04 22.83
C ARG A 103 -15.79 -33.21 23.63
N ARG A 104 -16.17 -32.25 24.48
CA ARG A 104 -17.44 -32.26 25.27
C ARG A 104 -17.78 -33.60 25.93
N ASP A 105 -16.80 -34.24 26.56
CA ASP A 105 -17.07 -35.42 27.38
C ASP A 105 -17.61 -34.99 28.75
N GLY A 106 -18.85 -35.38 29.07
CA GLY A 106 -19.55 -34.98 30.30
C GLY A 106 -19.06 -35.67 31.58
N SER A 107 -17.84 -36.23 31.61
CA SER A 107 -17.34 -36.98 32.76
C SER A 107 -16.93 -36.06 33.93
N LEU A 108 -17.03 -36.55 35.16
CA LEU A 108 -16.63 -35.80 36.36
C LEU A 108 -15.14 -35.42 36.33
N TRP A 109 -14.29 -36.31 35.81
CA TRP A 109 -12.86 -36.09 35.62
C TRP A 109 -12.57 -34.94 34.64
N HIS A 110 -13.36 -34.84 33.57
CA HIS A 110 -13.27 -33.76 32.59
C HIS A 110 -13.51 -32.39 33.25
N TRP A 111 -14.53 -32.30 34.10
CA TRP A 111 -14.83 -31.07 34.85
C TRP A 111 -13.74 -30.67 35.83
N LEU A 112 -13.11 -31.64 36.49
CA LEU A 112 -12.02 -31.39 37.44
C LEU A 112 -10.80 -30.80 36.73
N GLN A 113 -10.40 -31.39 35.60
CA GLN A 113 -9.25 -30.93 34.80
C GLN A 113 -9.50 -29.57 34.16
N LEU A 114 -10.73 -29.33 33.68
CA LEU A 114 -11.10 -28.02 33.14
C LEU A 114 -11.03 -26.93 34.21
N ARG A 115 -11.46 -27.23 35.44
CA ARG A 115 -11.43 -26.28 36.55
C ARG A 115 -10.00 -25.90 36.93
N ASP A 116 -9.10 -26.88 37.06
CA ASP A 116 -7.67 -26.65 37.32
C ASP A 116 -7.04 -25.75 36.24
N ALA A 117 -7.27 -26.06 34.97
CA ALA A 117 -6.77 -25.25 33.86
C ALA A 117 -7.34 -23.82 33.86
N THR A 118 -8.63 -23.64 34.18
CA THR A 118 -9.23 -22.30 34.25
C THR A 118 -8.64 -21.44 35.36
N GLU A 119 -8.28 -22.00 36.50
CA GLU A 119 -7.67 -21.25 37.60
C GLU A 119 -6.32 -20.66 37.18
N HIS A 120 -5.53 -21.43 36.42
CA HIS A 120 -4.24 -20.98 35.92
C HIS A 120 -4.40 -19.95 34.79
N LEU A 121 -5.40 -20.11 33.91
CA LEU A 121 -5.68 -19.17 32.82
C LEU A 121 -6.16 -17.79 33.27
N GLN A 122 -6.78 -17.69 34.45
CA GLN A 122 -7.18 -16.40 35.01
C GLN A 122 -5.98 -15.50 35.36
N ARG A 123 -4.82 -16.09 35.65
CA ARG A 123 -3.58 -15.37 36.00
C ARG A 123 -2.73 -14.99 34.79
N VAL A 124 -3.09 -15.47 33.60
CA VAL A 124 -2.34 -15.20 32.37
C VAL A 124 -2.58 -13.77 31.91
N GLU A 125 -1.49 -13.02 31.75
CA GLU A 125 -1.49 -11.70 31.14
C GLU A 125 -1.19 -11.82 29.64
N PRO A 126 -2.16 -11.51 28.74
CA PRO A 126 -1.95 -11.65 27.31
C PRO A 126 -0.78 -10.82 26.79
N ALA A 127 -0.50 -9.68 27.45
CA ALA A 127 0.59 -8.74 27.18
C ALA A 127 1.97 -9.42 27.17
N GLN A 128 2.21 -10.28 28.17
CA GLN A 128 3.49 -10.94 28.42
C GLN A 128 3.73 -12.11 27.46
N VAL A 129 2.67 -12.84 27.09
CA VAL A 129 2.77 -14.01 26.19
C VAL A 129 3.18 -13.60 24.77
N VAL A 130 2.66 -12.48 24.28
CA VAL A 130 2.90 -12.02 22.90
C VAL A 130 3.17 -10.53 22.91
N PRO A 131 4.39 -10.07 23.25
CA PRO A 131 4.70 -8.65 23.16
C PRO A 131 4.50 -8.17 21.71
N LEU A 132 3.76 -7.07 21.54
CA LEU A 132 3.57 -6.45 20.23
C LEU A 132 4.87 -5.73 19.86
N CYS A 133 5.84 -6.49 19.35
CA CYS A 133 7.09 -5.95 18.88
C CYS A 133 6.93 -5.47 17.44
N MET A 134 7.22 -4.20 17.20
CA MET A 134 7.42 -3.70 15.84
C MET A 134 8.67 -4.37 15.24
N PRO A 135 8.61 -4.83 13.96
CA PRO A 135 9.80 -5.36 13.28
C PRO A 135 10.88 -4.29 13.21
N ARG A 136 12.14 -4.66 13.49
CA ARG A 136 13.29 -3.73 13.46
C ARG A 136 13.50 -3.06 12.09
N TRP A 137 12.94 -3.65 11.02
CA TRP A 137 13.06 -3.23 9.63
C TRP A 137 11.91 -2.33 9.16
N TRP A 138 10.94 -2.00 10.01
CA TRP A 138 9.89 -1.03 9.70
C TRP A 138 10.40 0.30 9.12
N PRO A 139 11.43 0.96 9.71
CA PRO A 139 11.94 2.20 9.13
C PRO A 139 12.52 2.01 7.73
N ALA A 140 13.12 0.85 7.42
CA ALA A 140 13.63 0.56 6.08
C ALA A 140 12.49 0.41 5.05
N ALA A 141 11.39 -0.24 5.41
CA ALA A 141 10.22 -0.32 4.53
C ALA A 141 9.55 1.04 4.34
N LEU A 142 9.51 1.88 5.39
CA LEU A 142 9.03 3.25 5.28
C LEU A 142 9.92 4.09 4.35
N ALA A 143 11.25 3.95 4.47
CA ALA A 143 12.22 4.60 3.61
C ALA A 143 12.04 4.18 2.13
N ALA A 144 11.86 2.87 1.89
CA ALA A 144 11.58 2.36 0.55
C ALA A 144 10.26 2.93 -0.03
N LEU A 145 9.21 3.02 0.79
CA LEU A 145 7.95 3.64 0.39
C LEU A 145 8.13 5.12 0.04
N THR A 146 8.85 5.87 0.88
CA THR A 146 9.13 7.29 0.62
C THR A 146 9.93 7.48 -0.66
N LEU A 147 10.88 6.58 -0.94
CA LEU A 147 11.67 6.60 -2.18
C LEU A 147 10.79 6.31 -3.40
N ALA A 148 9.90 5.32 -3.32
CA ALA A 148 8.96 5.01 -4.39
C ALA A 148 8.06 6.21 -4.71
N ILE A 149 7.51 6.86 -3.68
CA ILE A 149 6.70 8.07 -3.81
C ILE A 149 7.52 9.21 -4.42
N ALA A 150 8.75 9.42 -3.94
CA ALA A 150 9.63 10.46 -4.47
C ALA A 150 9.90 10.27 -5.97
N LEU A 151 10.20 9.04 -6.42
CA LEU A 151 10.40 8.74 -7.85
C LEU A 151 9.13 8.99 -8.69
N LEU A 152 7.95 8.67 -8.14
CA LEU A 152 6.68 8.82 -8.84
C LEU A 152 6.19 10.28 -8.88
N ILE A 153 6.57 11.12 -7.92
CA ILE A 153 6.23 12.55 -7.91
C ILE A 153 7.29 13.37 -8.63
N TRP A 154 8.53 12.85 -8.75
CA TRP A 154 9.63 13.55 -9.39
C TRP A 154 9.21 14.04 -10.79
N PRO A 155 9.37 15.35 -11.09
CA PRO A 155 8.95 15.90 -12.36
C PRO A 155 9.73 15.19 -13.47
N ALA A 156 9.06 14.29 -14.18
CA ALA A 156 9.54 13.83 -15.46
C ALA A 156 9.53 15.07 -16.33
N THR A 157 10.71 15.54 -16.74
CA THR A 157 10.85 16.63 -17.70
C THR A 157 10.16 16.15 -18.97
N SER A 158 8.87 16.45 -19.11
CA SER A 158 8.19 16.32 -20.38
C SER A 158 8.95 17.24 -21.31
N ASN A 159 9.66 16.66 -22.28
CA ASN A 159 10.09 17.40 -23.46
C ASN A 159 8.79 17.90 -24.10
N VAL A 160 8.33 19.06 -23.65
CA VAL A 160 7.35 19.85 -24.35
C VAL A 160 8.07 20.21 -25.62
N GLN A 161 7.89 19.38 -26.66
CA GLN A 161 8.18 19.81 -28.01
C GLN A 161 7.31 21.03 -28.21
N ALA A 162 7.92 22.20 -28.03
CA ALA A 162 7.35 23.47 -28.44
C ALA A 162 7.25 23.39 -29.95
N ARG A 163 6.19 22.72 -30.43
CA ARG A 163 5.78 22.80 -31.82
C ARG A 163 5.43 24.27 -31.99
N PRO A 164 6.14 25.02 -32.85
CA PRO A 164 5.78 26.40 -33.12
C PRO A 164 4.30 26.38 -33.48
N GLN A 165 3.48 27.13 -32.73
CA GLN A 165 2.09 27.30 -33.11
C GLN A 165 2.12 27.84 -34.54
N GLY A 166 1.45 27.15 -35.47
CA GLY A 166 1.35 27.64 -36.84
C GLY A 166 0.88 29.10 -36.80
N PRO A 167 1.36 29.95 -37.71
CA PRO A 167 1.03 31.38 -37.70
C PRO A 167 -0.48 31.55 -37.61
N LEU A 168 -0.92 32.41 -36.68
CA LEU A 168 -2.33 32.68 -36.45
C LEU A 168 -2.99 33.06 -37.78
N PRO A 169 -4.17 32.53 -38.12
CA PRO A 169 -4.80 32.77 -39.43
C PRO A 169 -5.05 34.26 -39.69
N GLY A 170 -5.26 35.05 -38.63
CA GLY A 170 -5.38 36.51 -38.75
C GLY A 170 -4.07 37.21 -39.17
N ILE A 171 -2.90 36.70 -38.76
CA ILE A 171 -1.61 37.26 -39.18
C ILE A 171 -1.33 36.91 -40.64
N VAL A 172 -1.71 35.71 -41.07
CA VAL A 172 -1.58 35.29 -42.47
C VAL A 172 -2.49 36.13 -43.38
N ALA A 173 -3.74 36.38 -42.96
CA ALA A 173 -4.67 37.22 -43.71
C ALA A 173 -4.17 38.67 -43.83
N VAL A 174 -3.65 39.25 -42.74
CA VAL A 174 -3.08 40.60 -42.78
C VAL A 174 -1.83 40.67 -43.66
N ALA A 175 -0.98 39.64 -43.65
CA ALA A 175 0.18 39.58 -44.53
C ALA A 175 -0.23 39.53 -46.01
N GLU A 176 -1.29 38.81 -46.35
CA GLU A 176 -1.82 38.74 -47.72
C GLU A 176 -2.42 40.08 -48.18
N ASP A 177 -3.14 40.78 -47.30
CA ASP A 177 -3.70 42.11 -47.60
C ASP A 177 -2.58 43.15 -47.81
N ILE A 178 -1.55 43.16 -46.95
CA ILE A 178 -0.39 44.06 -47.13
C ILE A 178 0.32 43.78 -48.47
N GLN A 179 0.43 42.51 -48.86
CA GLN A 179 1.07 42.15 -50.13
C GLN A 179 0.28 42.65 -51.35
N ARG A 180 -1.06 42.56 -51.31
CA ARG A 180 -1.92 43.11 -52.37
C ARG A 180 -1.86 44.62 -52.46
N ASP A 181 -1.78 45.31 -51.32
CA ASP A 181 -1.66 46.77 -51.30
C ASP A 181 -0.31 47.23 -51.88
N LEU A 182 0.77 46.49 -51.63
CA LEU A 182 2.07 46.74 -52.26
C LEU A 182 2.02 46.55 -53.78
N GLU A 183 1.41 45.48 -54.27
CA GLU A 183 1.25 45.23 -55.72
C GLU A 183 0.47 46.37 -56.41
N ARG A 184 -0.60 46.88 -55.77
CA ARG A 184 -1.35 48.03 -56.30
C ARG A 184 -0.52 49.31 -56.35
N LEU A 185 0.33 49.55 -55.35
CA LEU A 185 1.19 50.72 -55.32
C LEU A 185 2.24 50.66 -56.44
N ASP A 186 2.80 49.47 -56.71
CA ASP A 186 3.73 49.26 -57.82
C ASP A 186 3.04 49.47 -59.18
N GLU A 187 1.82 48.96 -59.38
CA GLU A 187 1.04 49.19 -60.61
C GLU A 187 0.74 50.68 -60.84
N LEU A 188 0.38 51.41 -59.78
CA LEU A 188 0.13 52.85 -59.86
C LEU A 188 1.42 53.62 -60.17
N ALA A 189 2.54 53.23 -59.57
CA ALA A 189 3.84 53.83 -59.85
C ALA A 189 4.29 53.57 -61.31
N GLU A 190 3.99 52.39 -61.87
CA GLU A 190 4.25 52.10 -63.29
C GLU A 190 3.35 52.93 -64.22
N GLN A 191 2.07 53.12 -63.88
CA GLN A 191 1.14 53.95 -64.64
C GLN A 191 1.58 55.41 -64.67
N GLU A 192 1.91 55.99 -63.51
CA GLU A 192 2.38 57.38 -63.41
C GLU A 192 3.67 57.58 -64.22
N LYS A 193 4.60 56.63 -64.14
CA LYS A 193 5.84 56.66 -64.92
C LYS A 193 5.64 56.51 -66.43
N SER A 194 4.54 55.85 -66.85
CA SER A 194 4.19 55.71 -68.26
C SER A 194 3.45 56.92 -68.84
N GLU A 195 2.77 57.71 -67.99
CA GLU A 195 2.11 58.97 -68.40
C GLU A 195 3.09 60.15 -68.53
N GLU A 196 4.26 60.08 -67.90
CA GLU A 196 5.31 61.12 -68.00
C GLU A 196 6.27 60.97 -69.21
N LEU A 197 6.10 59.95 -70.06
CA LEU A 197 6.92 59.68 -71.27
C LEU A 197 6.18 59.98 -72.57
#